data_AF-A0A9Y2JNS3-F1
#
_entry.id   AF-A0A9Y2JNS3-F1
#
_cell.length_a   1.000
_cell.length_b   1.000
_cell.length_c   1.000
_cell.angle_alpha   90.00
_cell.angle_beta   90.00
_cell.angle_gamma   90.00
#
_symmetry.space_group_name_H-M   'P 1'
#
loop_
_entity.id
_entity.type
_entity.pdbx_description
1 polymer ?
#
loop_
_entity_poly.entity_id
_entity_poly.type
_entity_poly.pdbx_seq_one_letter_code
_entity_poly.pdbx_strand_id
1 'polypeptide(L)'
;MHARRRSIRFSGREVTISAALKDGLFGNDRKHTFNVSRIKDISNSEPGFSRPGRLTFTVEGASTEVVENPASGGDRVDMNTFCYNSLDTGQVRKLVAEIKKAMGTS
;
A
#
# COMPACT_ATOMS: atom_id res chain seq x y z
N MET A 1 -4.34 3.89 18.77
CA MET A 1 -4.39 3.16 17.48
C MET A 1 -2.98 3.12 16.93
N HIS A 2 -2.23 2.03 17.12
CA HIS A 2 -0.88 1.91 16.54
C HIS A 2 -1.06 1.68 15.03
N ALA A 3 -1.13 2.77 14.28
CA ALA A 3 -0.94 2.75 12.83
C ALA A 3 0.42 2.10 12.59
N ARG A 4 0.41 0.81 12.24
CA ARG A 4 1.66 0.09 11.97
C ARG A 4 2.29 0.72 10.75
N ARG A 5 3.59 1.00 10.86
CA ARG A 5 4.40 1.68 9.84
C ARG A 5 4.31 0.93 8.51
N ARG A 6 3.40 1.36 7.65
CA ARG A 6 3.47 1.11 6.21
C ARG A 6 3.95 2.38 5.56
N SER A 7 4.84 2.24 4.59
CA SER A 7 5.26 3.35 3.75
C SER A 7 5.07 2.96 2.30
N ILE A 8 4.71 3.94 1.49
CA ILE A 8 4.63 3.81 0.04
C ILE A 8 5.62 4.79 -0.57
N ARG A 9 6.35 4.32 -1.58
CA ARG A 9 7.27 5.14 -2.37
C ARG A 9 6.97 4.93 -3.84
N PHE A 10 6.95 6.02 -4.59
CA PHE A 10 6.86 6.01 -6.05
C PHE A 10 8.11 6.66 -6.63
N SER A 11 8.76 5.99 -7.58
CA SER A 11 10.00 6.46 -8.23
C SER A 11 9.77 7.07 -9.62
N GLY A 12 8.53 7.16 -10.08
CA GLY A 12 8.19 7.51 -11.47
C GLY A 12 7.95 6.28 -12.36
N ARG A 13 8.54 5.13 -12.03
CA ARG A 13 8.35 3.86 -12.78
C ARG A 13 8.00 2.67 -11.91
N GLU A 14 8.25 2.76 -10.61
CA GLU A 14 8.03 1.66 -9.67
C GLU A 14 7.32 2.15 -8.42
N VAL A 15 6.42 1.33 -7.91
CA VAL A 15 5.76 1.50 -6.61
C VAL A 15 6.38 0.50 -5.64
N THR A 16 6.77 0.97 -4.47
CA THR A 16 7.28 0.13 -3.38
C THR A 16 6.41 0.33 -2.14
N ILE A 17 5.83 -0.75 -1.64
CA ILE A 17 5.11 -0.80 -0.36
C ILE A 17 6.00 -1.52 0.64
N SER A 18 6.33 -0.85 1.74
CA SER A 18 7.07 -1.43 2.86
C SER A 18 6.14 -1.64 4.04
N ALA A 19 6.18 -2.81 4.67
CA ALA A 19 5.37 -3.13 5.85
C ALA A 19 6.22 -3.78 6.94
N ALA A 20 6.11 -3.26 8.16
CA ALA A 20 6.75 -3.86 9.33
C ALA A 20 6.10 -5.20 9.71
N LEU A 21 6.92 -6.23 9.95
CA LEU A 21 6.51 -7.53 10.50
C LEU A 21 6.56 -7.46 12.05
N LYS A 22 5.69 -8.17 12.78
CA LYS A 22 5.65 -8.10 14.26
C LYS A 22 6.90 -8.67 14.94
N ASP A 23 7.73 -9.44 14.23
CA ASP A 23 8.88 -10.13 14.82
C ASP A 23 10.13 -9.25 14.94
N GLY A 24 10.00 -7.97 15.30
CA GLY A 24 11.17 -7.45 15.98
C GLY A 24 11.20 -5.99 16.38
N LEU A 25 11.67 -5.85 17.62
CA LEU A 25 12.78 -4.96 17.93
C LEU A 25 14.00 -5.10 16.97
N PHE A 26 14.04 -6.13 16.10
CA PHE A 26 15.08 -6.44 15.08
C PHE A 26 14.54 -6.86 13.69
N GLY A 27 13.25 -6.67 13.40
CA GLY A 27 12.61 -7.21 12.19
C GLY A 27 12.78 -6.27 10.99
N ASN A 28 13.26 -6.79 9.86
CA ASN A 28 13.33 -6.03 8.61
C ASN A 28 11.92 -5.80 8.02
N ASP A 29 11.67 -4.60 7.51
CA ASP A 29 10.45 -4.32 6.74
C ASP A 29 10.38 -5.24 5.51
N ARG A 30 9.22 -5.88 5.31
CA ARG A 30 8.96 -6.57 4.04
C ARG A 30 8.62 -5.52 3.00
N LYS A 31 9.37 -5.53 1.90
CA LYS A 31 9.17 -4.63 0.76
C LYS A 31 8.57 -5.39 -0.40
N HIS A 32 7.57 -4.80 -1.03
CA HIS A 32 7.03 -5.27 -2.30
C HIS A 32 7.13 -4.14 -3.31
N THR A 33 7.99 -4.36 -4.32
CA THR A 33 8.22 -3.42 -5.42
C THR A 33 7.66 -3.99 -6.70
N PHE A 34 6.88 -3.20 -7.42
CA PHE A 34 6.35 -3.56 -8.72
C PHE A 34 6.43 -2.39 -9.70
N ASN A 35 6.61 -2.72 -10.98
CA ASN A 35 6.66 -1.74 -12.04
C ASN A 35 5.25 -1.23 -12.35
N VAL A 36 5.13 0.07 -12.61
CA VAL A 36 3.87 0.71 -13.01
C VAL A 36 3.30 0.09 -14.28
N SER A 37 4.16 -0.37 -15.20
CA SER A 37 3.74 -1.05 -16.44
C SER A 37 2.98 -2.36 -16.20
N ARG A 38 3.06 -2.93 -14.99
CA ARG A 38 2.37 -4.17 -14.61
C ARG A 38 1.08 -3.91 -13.84
N ILE A 39 0.79 -2.65 -13.49
CA ILE A 39 -0.45 -2.28 -12.82
C ILE A 39 -1.57 -2.36 -13.85
N LYS A 40 -2.60 -3.16 -13.56
CA LYS A 40 -3.83 -3.27 -14.35
C LYS A 40 -4.89 -2.32 -13.85
N ASP A 41 -4.98 -2.14 -12.54
CA ASP A 41 -5.98 -1.28 -11.90
C ASP A 41 -5.48 -0.74 -10.56
N ILE A 42 -6.03 0.41 -10.16
CA ILE A 42 -5.78 1.05 -8.88
C ILE A 42 -7.13 1.37 -8.24
N SER A 43 -7.45 0.65 -7.16
CA SER A 43 -8.66 0.88 -6.37
C SER A 43 -8.32 1.67 -5.11
N ASN A 44 -9.08 2.74 -4.85
CA ASN A 44 -8.93 3.56 -3.65
C ASN A 44 -10.24 3.61 -2.86
N SER A 45 -10.25 2.98 -1.69
CA SER A 45 -11.31 3.12 -0.70
C SER A 45 -10.91 4.18 0.32
N GLU A 46 -11.67 5.28 0.39
CA GLU A 46 -11.36 6.38 1.29
C GLU A 46 -11.53 6.00 2.77
N PRO A 47 -10.75 6.62 3.68
CA PRO A 47 -10.88 6.39 5.12
C PRO A 47 -12.25 6.83 5.62
N GLY A 48 -12.83 6.03 6.52
CA GLY A 48 -14.07 6.33 7.23
C GLY A 48 -13.84 6.66 8.71
N PHE A 49 -14.93 6.95 9.44
CA PHE A 49 -14.89 7.37 10.85
C PHE A 49 -14.12 6.39 11.78
N SER A 50 -14.15 5.09 11.48
CA SER A 50 -13.49 4.05 12.28
C SER A 50 -12.59 3.12 11.46
N ARG A 51 -12.33 3.43 10.19
CA ARG A 51 -11.61 2.54 9.27
C ARG A 51 -10.55 3.32 8.46
N PRO A 52 -9.31 2.82 8.37
CA PRO A 52 -8.30 3.43 7.52
C PRO A 52 -8.69 3.30 6.04
N GLY A 53 -8.18 4.23 5.23
CA GLY A 53 -8.27 4.17 3.78
C GLY A 53 -7.40 3.04 3.25
N ARG A 54 -7.76 2.51 2.08
CA ARG A 54 -7.06 1.41 1.42
C ARG A 54 -6.84 1.73 -0.05
N LEU A 55 -5.58 1.77 -0.44
CA LEU A 55 -5.14 1.88 -1.83
C LEU A 55 -4.61 0.52 -2.28
N THR A 56 -5.32 -0.16 -3.16
CA THR A 56 -4.99 -1.51 -3.64
C THR A 56 -4.55 -1.46 -5.10
N PHE A 57 -3.43 -2.10 -5.40
CA PHE A 57 -2.88 -2.22 -6.75
C PHE A 57 -3.14 -3.62 -7.30
N THR A 58 -3.90 -3.71 -8.38
CA THR A 58 -4.03 -4.96 -9.13
C THR A 58 -2.84 -5.06 -10.08
N VAL A 59 -1.92 -5.98 -9.82
CA VAL A 59 -0.65 -6.10 -10.56
C VAL A 59 -0.54 -7.47 -11.21
N GLU A 60 -0.26 -7.49 -12.51
CA GLU A 60 -0.08 -8.73 -13.27
C GLU A 60 1.15 -9.51 -12.79
N GLY A 61 0.94 -10.77 -12.42
CA GLY A 61 2.00 -11.67 -11.97
C GLY A 61 2.64 -11.32 -10.63
N ALA A 62 2.08 -10.36 -9.88
CA ALA A 62 2.54 -10.07 -8.52
C ALA A 62 1.96 -11.07 -7.53
N SER A 63 2.81 -11.56 -6.62
CA SER A 63 2.35 -12.37 -5.50
C SER A 63 1.50 -11.51 -4.57
N THR A 64 0.22 -11.90 -4.41
CA THR A 64 -0.71 -11.32 -3.43
C THR A 64 -0.45 -11.85 -2.01
N GLU A 65 0.67 -12.56 -1.80
CA GLU A 65 0.94 -13.29 -0.57
C GLU A 65 0.67 -12.42 0.66
N VAL A 66 -0.32 -12.87 1.42
CA VAL A 66 -0.84 -12.21 2.60
C VAL A 66 0.26 -12.20 3.66
N VAL A 67 0.64 -11.00 4.10
CA VAL A 67 1.58 -10.86 5.20
C VAL A 67 0.79 -10.57 6.46
N GLU A 68 0.68 -11.58 7.31
CA GLU A 68 0.16 -11.41 8.66
C GLU A 68 1.11 -10.54 9.50
N ASN A 69 0.52 -9.64 10.30
CA ASN A 69 0.78 -9.80 11.72
C ASN A 69 -0.34 -9.28 12.61
N PRO A 70 -0.68 -9.93 13.74
CA PRO A 70 -1.56 -9.42 14.76
C PRO A 70 -0.81 -9.16 16.07
N ALA A 71 -0.73 -7.90 16.50
CA ALA A 71 -0.83 -7.57 17.91
C ALA A 71 -2.30 -7.18 18.14
N SER A 72 -3.07 -8.14 18.63
CA SER A 72 -4.43 -7.95 19.18
C SER A 72 -5.56 -7.64 18.18
N GLY A 73 -5.58 -8.24 16.98
CA GLY A 73 -6.76 -8.10 16.11
C GLY A 73 -6.60 -8.34 14.60
N GLY A 74 -5.91 -9.40 14.17
CA GLY A 74 -6.19 -10.07 12.89
C GLY A 74 -6.16 -9.31 11.55
N ASP A 75 -5.69 -8.06 11.47
CA ASP A 75 -5.68 -7.32 10.20
C ASP A 75 -4.63 -7.90 9.22
N ARG A 76 -5.12 -8.77 8.34
CA ARG A 76 -4.42 -9.26 7.14
C ARG A 76 -4.67 -8.27 6.02
N VAL A 77 -3.60 -7.66 5.51
CA VAL A 77 -3.69 -6.75 4.37
C VAL A 77 -2.56 -7.06 3.41
N ASP A 78 -2.93 -7.30 2.17
CA ASP A 78 -2.06 -7.69 1.06
C ASP A 78 -0.90 -6.70 0.87
N MET A 79 0.23 -7.20 0.37
CA MET A 79 1.43 -6.40 0.11
C MET A 79 1.30 -5.47 -1.10
N ASN A 80 0.24 -5.63 -1.90
CA ASN A 80 -0.17 -4.70 -2.94
C ASN A 80 -1.19 -3.66 -2.42
N THR A 81 -1.42 -3.60 -1.10
CA THR A 81 -2.38 -2.67 -0.50
C THR A 81 -1.71 -1.76 0.53
N PHE A 82 -1.81 -0.45 0.31
CA PHE A 82 -1.34 0.58 1.22
C PHE A 82 -2.51 1.13 2.06
N CYS A 83 -2.34 1.15 3.38
CA CYS A 83 -3.33 1.71 4.30
C CYS A 83 -2.90 3.09 4.77
N TYR A 84 -3.84 4.03 4.82
CA TYR A 84 -3.58 5.42 5.15
C TYR A 84 -4.69 6.02 6.02
N ASN A 85 -4.39 7.09 6.75
CA ASN A 85 -5.36 7.76 7.60
C ASN A 85 -6.10 8.88 6.85
N SER A 86 -7.13 9.48 7.45
CA SER A 86 -7.90 10.57 6.82
C SER A 86 -7.09 11.81 6.45
N LEU A 87 -6.02 12.11 7.20
CA LEU A 87 -5.15 13.26 6.96
C LEU A 87 -4.29 13.06 5.69
N ASP A 88 -3.98 11.82 5.33
CA ASP A 88 -3.13 11.47 4.19
C ASP A 88 -3.90 11.43 2.86
N THR A 89 -5.24 11.57 2.88
CA THR A 89 -6.10 11.43 1.68
C THR A 89 -5.66 12.32 0.52
N GLY A 90 -5.30 13.57 0.80
CA GLY A 90 -4.82 14.50 -0.23
C GLY A 90 -3.49 14.08 -0.87
N GLN A 91 -2.58 13.51 -0.07
CA GLN A 91 -1.30 12.99 -0.57
C GLN A 91 -1.51 11.71 -1.39
N VAL A 92 -2.40 10.82 -0.93
CA VAL A 92 -2.74 9.58 -1.65
C VAL A 92 -3.40 9.89 -2.99
N ARG A 93 -4.33 10.85 -3.06
CA ARG A 93 -4.93 11.27 -4.34
C ARG A 93 -3.88 11.79 -5.33
N LYS A 94 -2.91 12.59 -4.87
CA LYS A 94 -1.79 13.08 -5.71
C LYS A 94 -0.92 11.91 -6.19
N LEU A 95 -0.55 11.01 -5.30
CA LEU A 95 0.23 9.81 -5.63
C LEU A 95 -0.47 8.94 -6.69
N VAL A 96 -1.78 8.71 -6.55
CA VAL A 96 -2.56 7.95 -7.53
C VAL A 96 -2.57 8.64 -8.89
N ALA A 97 -2.73 9.97 -8.92
CA ALA A 97 -2.69 10.73 -10.17
C ALA A 97 -1.31 10.62 -10.86
N GLU A 98 -0.22 10.70 -10.10
CA GLU A 98 1.14 10.54 -10.62
C GLU A 98 1.38 9.13 -11.18
N ILE A 99 0.93 8.09 -10.48
CA ILE A 99 1.04 6.70 -10.95
C ILE A 99 0.21 6.50 -12.22
N LYS A 100 -1.06 6.96 -12.26
CA LYS A 100 -1.91 6.86 -13.45
C LYS A 100 -1.31 7.58 -14.66
N LYS A 101 -0.72 8.75 -14.45
CA LYS A 101 0.03 9.46 -15.49
C LYS A 101 1.21 8.62 -16.01
N ALA A 102 1.95 7.96 -15.13
CA ALA A 102 3.05 7.07 -15.52
C ALA A 102 2.58 5.77 -16.20
N MET A 103 1.35 5.31 -15.92
CA MET A 103 0.72 4.19 -16.64
C MET A 103 0.31 4.58 -18.07
N GLY A 104 0.22 5.87 -18.40
CA GLY A 104 -0.31 6.35 -19.68
C GLY A 104 -1.83 6.42 -19.77
N THR A 105 -2.54 6.06 -18.69
CA THR A 105 -3.98 6.32 -18.52
C THR A 105 -4.18 7.76 -18.06
N SER A 106 -4.41 8.66 -19.02
CA SER A 106 -4.82 10.06 -18.78
C SER A 106 -6.32 10.21 -18.95
#